data_AF-Q6MMT4-F1
#
_entry.id   AF-Q6MMT4-F1
#
_cell.length_a   1.000
_cell.length_b   1.000
_cell.length_c   1.000
_cell.angle_alpha   90.00
_cell.angle_beta   90.00
_cell.angle_gamma   90.00
#
_symmetry.space_group_name_H-M   'P 1'
#
loop_
_entity.id
_entity.type
_entity.pdbx_description
1 polymer ?
#
loop_
_entity_poly.entity_id
_entity_poly.type
_entity_poly.pdbx_seq_one_letter_code
_entity_poly.pdbx_strand_id
1 'polypeptide(L)'
;MKNVFKKLIPLAAAVTFADPAWARILGDPSERTRVLLEEQQFLCSQNETLVINGDVEITRKNEDLRNAPLNVDLICKRIEFKNGGRILTQSNLQIVADSVEGFMNVESIRGVKGQQGEFASAVLEIANTGSAGARGGNGRGGSLTDSPEDGGRGQHGYNGMDGRDGNNGAPGEPGVHASDIVVKINRIQGTVGFRIRAVGGEGGTGGKGGRGQQGGNGGVGGDGGRGGNQKYAIWNRSGDGGDGGDGGHGGNGGNGGAGGDGGRGGNGGKIALYVAEVFNTLELTGDEFDNRGGPGGQPGMGGEGGVGGKGGEGGKGGSSGTALVTSSCDVPPCEGDNGRHGKKGLDGKPGLAGPQGRLGQDGLAGVKILDPKFKFVKSVPDDYFDKLPELGTEKNLKILRMKLP
;
A
#
# COMPACT_ATOMS: atom_id res chain seq x y z
N MET A 1 -41.19 37.28 -20.28
CA MET A 1 -41.25 36.03 -21.09
C MET A 1 -40.09 35.15 -20.64
N LYS A 2 -40.36 34.12 -19.81
CA LYS A 2 -40.31 32.66 -20.16
C LYS A 2 -38.87 32.20 -20.45
N ASN A 3 -38.18 31.34 -19.69
CA ASN A 3 -38.49 29.99 -19.16
C ASN A 3 -37.54 29.73 -17.95
N VAL A 4 -37.90 29.19 -16.78
CA VAL A 4 -38.61 27.96 -16.39
C VAL A 4 -37.93 26.68 -16.88
N PHE A 5 -36.97 26.18 -16.08
CA PHE A 5 -36.68 24.76 -15.90
C PHE A 5 -36.41 24.49 -14.41
N LYS A 6 -37.48 24.52 -13.60
CA LYS A 6 -37.47 23.88 -12.28
C LYS A 6 -37.57 22.38 -12.53
N LYS A 7 -36.44 21.68 -12.43
CA LYS A 7 -36.42 20.22 -12.32
C LYS A 7 -37.06 19.88 -10.96
N LEU A 8 -38.26 19.33 -11.02
CA LEU A 8 -38.94 18.72 -9.88
C LEU A 8 -38.08 17.56 -9.39
N ILE A 9 -37.30 17.80 -8.33
CA ILE A 9 -36.75 16.77 -7.48
C ILE A 9 -37.93 16.26 -6.64
N PRO A 10 -38.19 14.93 -6.58
CA PRO A 10 -39.29 14.42 -5.77
C PRO A 10 -39.13 14.87 -4.32
N LEU A 11 -40.23 15.42 -3.77
CA LEU A 11 -40.36 15.81 -2.37
C LEU A 11 -39.90 14.66 -1.49
N ALA A 12 -38.91 14.93 -0.65
CA ALA A 12 -38.39 14.03 0.35
C ALA A 12 -39.50 13.66 1.36
N ALA A 13 -39.65 12.36 1.64
CA ALA A 13 -40.39 11.91 2.81
C ALA A 13 -39.67 12.42 4.06
N ALA A 14 -40.33 13.29 4.81
CA ALA A 14 -39.83 13.77 6.08
C ALA A 14 -40.14 12.74 7.18
N VAL A 15 -39.12 12.17 7.82
CA VAL A 15 -39.31 11.60 9.17
C VAL A 15 -39.27 12.78 10.15
N THR A 16 -40.46 13.27 10.48
CA THR A 16 -40.68 14.25 11.54
C THR A 16 -40.77 13.53 12.89
N PHE A 17 -39.78 13.71 13.76
CA PHE A 17 -40.00 13.55 15.21
C PHE A 17 -40.57 14.88 15.71
N ALA A 18 -41.87 15.08 15.49
CA ALA A 18 -42.59 16.27 15.95
C ALA A 18 -43.61 15.94 17.06
N ASP A 19 -43.59 14.71 17.59
CA ASP A 19 -44.51 14.29 18.65
C ASP A 19 -43.82 13.19 19.50
N PRO A 20 -43.64 13.35 20.83
CA PRO A 20 -42.91 12.42 21.70
C PRO A 20 -43.65 11.09 21.99
N ALA A 21 -44.61 10.70 21.14
CA ALA A 21 -45.43 9.51 21.32
C ALA A 21 -45.02 8.31 20.43
N TRP A 22 -44.04 8.47 19.52
CA TRP A 22 -43.51 7.37 18.72
C TRP A 22 -42.15 7.70 18.07
N ALA A 23 -41.04 7.17 18.58
CA ALA A 23 -39.77 7.16 17.86
C ALA A 23 -39.78 6.07 16.79
N ARG A 24 -40.42 6.32 15.63
CA ARG A 24 -40.23 5.46 14.45
C ARG A 24 -39.01 5.93 13.67
N ILE A 25 -37.93 5.17 13.69
CA ILE A 25 -36.87 5.29 12.70
C ILE A 25 -37.35 4.57 11.43
N LEU A 26 -38.24 5.22 10.69
CA LEU A 26 -38.63 4.74 9.37
C LEU A 26 -37.47 5.01 8.43
N GLY A 27 -36.62 4.01 8.24
CA GLY A 27 -35.80 4.00 7.04
C GLY A 27 -36.72 3.85 5.83
N ASP A 28 -36.44 4.65 4.80
CA ASP A 28 -36.93 4.32 3.48
C ASP A 28 -36.26 3.00 3.07
N PRO A 29 -36.99 1.94 2.69
CA PRO A 29 -36.37 0.70 2.22
C PRO A 29 -35.40 0.92 1.05
N SER A 30 -35.53 2.04 0.33
CA SER A 30 -34.67 2.44 -0.78
C SER A 30 -33.51 3.38 -0.42
N GLU A 31 -33.48 3.95 0.80
CA GLU A 31 -32.42 4.87 1.22
C GLU A 31 -31.83 4.50 2.60
N ARG A 32 -30.52 4.61 2.74
CA ARG A 32 -29.83 4.37 4.01
C ARG A 32 -30.06 5.54 4.97
N THR A 33 -30.64 5.25 6.14
CA THR A 33 -30.89 6.25 7.18
C THR A 33 -29.73 6.28 8.17
N ARG A 34 -29.08 7.43 8.32
CA ARG A 34 -27.97 7.60 9.26
C ARG A 34 -28.41 8.34 10.52
N VAL A 35 -28.14 7.73 11.68
CA VAL A 35 -28.40 8.26 13.02
C VAL A 35 -27.04 8.57 13.65
N LEU A 36 -26.77 9.86 13.83
CA LEU A 36 -25.56 10.34 14.49
C LEU A 36 -25.86 10.61 15.96
N LEU A 37 -25.16 9.91 16.83
CA LEU A 37 -25.30 10.06 18.28
C LEU A 37 -24.18 10.97 18.82
N GLU A 38 -24.56 12.00 19.56
CA GLU A 38 -23.60 12.81 20.33
C GLU A 38 -23.26 12.14 21.67
N GLU A 39 -24.23 11.41 22.23
CA GLU A 39 -24.11 10.70 23.51
C GLU A 39 -23.83 9.21 23.32
N GLN A 40 -23.47 8.53 24.41
CA GLN A 40 -23.22 7.08 24.43
C GLN A 40 -24.52 6.27 24.41
N GLN A 41 -25.66 6.88 24.73
CA GLN A 41 -26.92 6.16 24.91
C GLN A 41 -28.00 6.71 24.00
N PHE A 42 -28.77 5.81 23.42
CA PHE A 42 -30.03 6.09 22.73
C PHE A 42 -31.15 5.38 23.49
N LEU A 43 -31.98 6.17 24.15
CA LEU A 43 -33.15 5.71 24.88
C LEU A 43 -34.37 5.86 23.99
N CYS A 44 -35.07 4.77 23.68
CA CYS A 44 -36.45 4.89 23.20
C CYS A 44 -37.32 5.47 24.32
N SER A 45 -38.34 6.26 23.98
CA SER A 45 -39.23 6.79 25.03
C SER A 45 -39.93 5.64 25.77
N GLN A 46 -40.36 5.88 27.01
CA GLN A 46 -40.73 4.84 28.01
C GLN A 46 -41.81 3.83 27.56
N ASN A 47 -42.55 4.09 26.48
CA ASN A 47 -43.56 3.18 25.93
C ASN A 47 -43.35 2.83 24.45
N GLU A 48 -42.18 3.13 23.89
CA GLU A 48 -42.03 3.09 22.44
C GLU A 48 -41.46 1.79 21.90
N THR A 49 -42.07 1.39 20.78
CA THR A 49 -41.57 0.37 19.88
C THR A 49 -40.66 1.04 18.86
N LEU A 50 -39.39 0.66 18.84
CA LEU A 50 -38.48 1.01 17.77
C LEU A 50 -38.76 0.13 16.56
N VAL A 51 -39.31 0.71 15.51
CA VAL A 51 -39.51 0.02 14.24
C VAL A 51 -38.30 0.24 13.36
N ILE A 52 -37.59 -0.84 13.00
CA ILE A 52 -36.51 -0.85 12.02
C ILE A 52 -37.08 -1.31 10.68
N ASN A 53 -37.27 -0.36 9.77
CA ASN A 53 -37.70 -0.61 8.39
C ASN A 53 -36.61 -0.08 7.46
N GLY A 54 -35.96 -0.94 6.67
CA GLY A 54 -34.78 -0.54 5.88
C GLY A 54 -33.48 -0.48 6.69
N ASP A 55 -32.45 0.16 6.12
CA ASP A 55 -31.11 0.24 6.71
C ASP A 55 -30.96 1.46 7.62
N VAL A 56 -30.60 1.21 8.88
CA VAL A 56 -30.34 2.22 9.90
C VAL A 56 -28.88 2.14 10.34
N GLU A 57 -28.07 3.12 9.94
CA GLU A 57 -26.69 3.26 10.40
C GLU A 57 -26.63 4.06 11.70
N ILE A 58 -26.05 3.46 12.74
CA ILE A 58 -25.80 4.07 14.04
C ILE A 58 -24.29 4.30 14.22
N THR A 59 -23.91 5.57 14.29
CA THR A 59 -22.51 6.00 14.45
C THR A 59 -22.40 7.13 15.46
N ARG A 60 -21.32 7.14 16.24
CA ARG A 60 -20.98 8.28 17.11
C ARG A 60 -20.36 9.42 16.32
N LYS A 61 -20.75 10.65 16.64
CA LYS A 61 -20.14 11.85 16.04
C LYS A 61 -18.63 11.86 16.31
N ASN A 62 -17.84 12.16 15.28
CA ASN A 62 -16.36 12.17 15.31
C ASN A 62 -15.69 10.80 15.49
N GLU A 63 -16.40 9.69 15.27
CA GLU A 63 -15.76 8.38 15.27
C GLU A 63 -14.82 8.24 14.07
N ASP A 64 -13.53 8.07 14.35
CA ASP A 64 -12.53 7.64 13.39
C ASP A 64 -12.42 6.12 13.42
N LEU A 65 -12.52 5.50 12.25
CA LEU A 65 -12.45 4.06 12.07
C LEU A 65 -11.10 3.49 12.52
N ARG A 66 -10.04 4.29 12.52
CA ARG A 66 -8.69 3.86 12.95
C ARG A 66 -8.51 3.83 14.47
N ASN A 67 -9.36 4.53 15.22
CA ASN A 67 -9.27 4.55 16.69
C ASN A 67 -9.99 3.33 17.30
N ALA A 68 -10.05 3.24 18.62
CA ALA A 68 -10.88 2.24 19.29
C ALA A 68 -12.39 2.55 19.08
N PRO A 69 -13.26 1.53 18.91
CA PRO A 69 -14.69 1.75 18.81
C PRO A 69 -15.26 2.41 20.06
N LEU A 70 -16.12 3.39 19.84
CA LEU A 70 -16.90 4.00 20.92
C LEU A 70 -18.07 3.07 21.25
N ASN A 71 -18.58 3.15 22.47
CA ASN A 71 -19.75 2.36 22.86
C ASN A 71 -21.04 3.12 22.54
N VAL A 72 -22.06 2.39 22.11
CA VAL A 72 -23.43 2.87 21.91
C VAL A 72 -24.39 1.87 22.55
N ASP A 73 -25.20 2.37 23.48
CA ASP A 73 -26.29 1.60 24.08
C ASP A 73 -27.60 1.96 23.39
N LEU A 74 -28.28 0.97 22.79
CA LEU A 74 -29.63 1.07 22.25
C LEU A 74 -30.60 0.40 23.22
N ILE A 75 -31.33 1.20 24.00
CA ILE A 75 -32.19 0.71 25.08
C ILE A 75 -33.64 1.02 24.75
N CYS A 76 -34.45 -0.02 24.50
CA CYS A 76 -35.84 0.13 24.06
C CYS A 76 -36.77 -0.89 24.73
N LYS A 77 -38.05 -0.56 24.90
CA LYS A 77 -39.02 -1.53 25.42
C LYS A 77 -39.28 -2.64 24.40
N ARG A 78 -39.54 -2.27 23.14
CA ARG A 78 -39.75 -3.21 22.04
C ARG A 78 -38.98 -2.78 20.80
N ILE A 79 -38.42 -3.74 20.07
CA ILE A 79 -37.80 -3.52 18.75
C ILE A 79 -38.49 -4.43 17.72
N GLU A 80 -38.94 -3.86 16.62
CA GLU A 80 -39.66 -4.56 15.55
C GLU A 80 -38.91 -4.40 14.23
N PHE A 81 -38.41 -5.49 13.66
CA PHE A 81 -37.74 -5.51 12.36
C PHE A 81 -38.74 -5.82 11.24
N LYS A 82 -38.92 -4.87 10.31
CA LYS A 82 -39.83 -5.00 9.16
C LYS A 82 -39.06 -5.07 7.86
N ASN A 83 -39.61 -5.82 6.90
CA ASN A 83 -39.15 -5.85 5.50
C ASN A 83 -37.64 -6.08 5.35
N GLY A 84 -37.03 -6.88 6.22
CA GLY A 84 -35.59 -7.15 6.20
C GLY A 84 -34.72 -5.99 6.69
N GLY A 85 -35.27 -5.07 7.48
CA GLY A 85 -34.54 -3.93 8.05
C GLY A 85 -33.28 -4.35 8.80
N ARG A 86 -32.28 -3.46 8.80
CA ARG A 86 -30.93 -3.74 9.30
C ARG A 86 -30.42 -2.60 10.17
N ILE A 87 -29.70 -2.95 11.21
CA ILE A 87 -28.89 -1.99 11.98
C ILE A 87 -27.44 -2.14 11.53
N LEU A 88 -26.87 -1.06 10.99
CA LEU A 88 -25.46 -0.97 10.64
C LEU A 88 -24.75 -0.17 11.72
N THR A 89 -23.58 -0.60 12.20
CA THR A 89 -22.86 0.16 13.24
C THR A 89 -21.36 0.26 13.00
N GLN A 90 -20.78 1.42 13.31
CA GLN A 90 -19.34 1.62 13.39
C GLN A 90 -18.83 1.55 14.83
N SER A 91 -19.72 1.68 15.81
CA SER A 91 -19.45 1.67 17.25
C SER A 91 -19.63 0.25 17.82
N ASN A 92 -19.11 0.00 19.02
CA ASN A 92 -19.53 -1.15 19.81
C ASN A 92 -21.00 -0.96 20.17
N LEU A 93 -21.86 -1.87 19.76
CA LEU A 93 -23.30 -1.73 19.92
C LEU A 93 -23.82 -2.69 20.99
N GLN A 94 -24.44 -2.14 22.02
CA GLN A 94 -25.21 -2.90 22.99
C GLN A 94 -26.70 -2.64 22.80
N ILE A 95 -27.45 -3.65 22.38
CA ILE A 95 -28.91 -3.61 22.28
C ILE A 95 -29.49 -4.21 23.55
N VAL A 96 -30.36 -3.46 24.23
CA VAL A 96 -31.13 -3.92 25.38
C VAL A 96 -32.61 -3.72 25.07
N ALA A 97 -33.36 -4.81 25.02
CA ALA A 97 -34.79 -4.78 24.76
C ALA A 97 -35.60 -5.70 25.67
N ASP A 98 -36.80 -5.27 26.06
CA ASP A 98 -37.76 -6.20 26.68
C ASP A 98 -38.27 -7.18 25.63
N SER A 99 -38.79 -6.72 24.48
CA SER A 99 -39.18 -7.63 23.39
C SER A 99 -38.58 -7.31 22.03
N VAL A 100 -38.33 -8.36 21.24
CA VAL A 100 -37.94 -8.27 19.83
C VAL A 100 -38.90 -9.08 18.98
N GLU A 101 -39.29 -8.51 17.83
CA GLU A 101 -40.10 -9.15 16.80
C GLU A 101 -39.48 -8.98 15.40
N GLY A 102 -39.70 -9.96 14.54
CA GLY A 102 -39.16 -10.00 13.17
C GLY A 102 -37.74 -10.54 13.09
N PHE A 103 -37.17 -10.55 11.87
CA PHE A 103 -35.81 -11.06 11.64
C PHE A 103 -34.78 -9.98 12.00
N MET A 104 -34.05 -10.18 13.09
CA MET A 104 -33.05 -9.22 13.58
C MET A 104 -31.80 -9.30 12.71
N ASN A 105 -31.44 -8.19 12.07
CA ASN A 105 -30.25 -8.08 11.24
C ASN A 105 -29.36 -6.93 11.73
N VAL A 106 -28.17 -7.26 12.23
CA VAL A 106 -27.23 -6.29 12.82
C VAL A 106 -25.83 -6.54 12.24
N GLU A 107 -25.21 -5.50 11.68
CA GLU A 107 -23.92 -5.60 11.02
C GLU A 107 -22.97 -4.50 11.47
N SER A 108 -21.78 -4.87 11.93
CA SER A 108 -20.67 -3.94 12.06
C SER A 108 -20.10 -3.67 10.68
N ILE A 109 -20.11 -2.39 10.32
CA ILE A 109 -19.50 -1.88 9.07
C ILE A 109 -18.12 -1.25 9.34
N ARG A 110 -17.55 -1.49 10.54
CA ARG A 110 -16.24 -0.96 10.93
C ARG A 110 -15.08 -1.69 10.25
N GLY A 111 -15.29 -2.93 9.82
CA GLY A 111 -14.30 -3.75 9.12
C GLY A 111 -13.90 -3.17 7.76
N VAL A 112 -13.07 -2.13 7.78
CA VAL A 112 -12.60 -1.41 6.59
C VAL A 112 -11.25 -1.95 6.17
N LYS A 113 -11.09 -2.11 4.85
CA LYS A 113 -9.84 -2.54 4.23
C LYS A 113 -8.70 -1.54 4.51
N GLY A 114 -7.54 -2.05 4.88
CA GLY A 114 -6.31 -1.28 5.03
C GLY A 114 -5.90 -0.63 3.70
N GLN A 115 -5.33 0.57 3.78
CA GLN A 115 -4.79 1.25 2.59
C GLN A 115 -3.63 0.45 1.99
N GLN A 116 -3.57 0.45 0.66
CA GLN A 116 -2.43 -0.16 -0.03
C GLN A 116 -1.17 0.63 0.26
N GLY A 117 -0.07 -0.09 0.45
CA GLY A 117 1.25 0.49 0.52
C GLY A 117 1.55 1.19 -0.78
N GLU A 118 2.05 2.42 -0.69
CA GLU A 118 2.51 3.15 -1.85
C GLU A 118 3.56 2.31 -2.58
N PHE A 119 3.41 2.24 -3.91
CA PHE A 119 4.52 1.82 -4.75
C PHE A 119 5.71 2.67 -4.36
N ALA A 120 6.87 2.03 -4.18
CA ALA A 120 8.11 2.79 -4.18
C ALA A 120 8.00 3.68 -5.41
N SER A 121 7.95 5.00 -5.21
CA SER A 121 7.87 5.93 -6.34
C SER A 121 8.86 5.39 -7.32
N ALA A 122 8.36 4.91 -8.47
CA ALA A 122 9.24 4.62 -9.56
C ALA A 122 9.85 5.98 -9.75
N VAL A 123 11.07 6.15 -9.25
CA VAL A 123 11.89 7.27 -9.55
C VAL A 123 12.08 7.08 -11.05
N LEU A 124 11.06 7.55 -11.76
CA LEU A 124 10.98 7.94 -13.15
C LEU A 124 11.73 9.26 -13.27
N GLU A 125 12.66 9.60 -12.34
CA GLU A 125 13.95 10.07 -12.85
C GLU A 125 14.38 8.96 -13.80
N ILE A 126 14.07 9.17 -15.08
CA ILE A 126 14.66 8.53 -16.26
C ILE A 126 15.95 7.89 -15.80
N ALA A 127 15.90 6.57 -15.51
CA ALA A 127 16.84 5.90 -14.61
C ALA A 127 18.22 6.46 -14.91
N ASN A 128 18.71 7.37 -14.05
CA ASN A 128 19.93 8.10 -14.34
C ASN A 128 20.99 7.02 -14.42
N THR A 129 21.36 6.65 -15.64
CA THR A 129 22.42 5.69 -15.89
C THR A 129 23.62 6.19 -15.12
N GLY A 130 24.32 5.29 -14.44
CA GLY A 130 25.63 5.64 -13.90
C GLY A 130 26.40 6.42 -14.97
N SER A 131 27.08 7.50 -14.58
CA SER A 131 27.75 8.32 -15.58
C SER A 131 28.74 7.47 -16.34
N ALA A 132 28.77 7.63 -17.66
CA ALA A 132 29.77 6.96 -18.47
C ALA A 132 31.17 7.43 -18.04
N GLY A 133 32.13 6.51 -18.07
CA GLY A 133 33.53 6.86 -17.88
C GLY A 133 34.01 7.78 -18.99
N ALA A 134 34.81 8.78 -18.63
CA ALA A 134 35.46 9.63 -19.62
C ALA A 134 36.45 8.83 -20.49
N ARG A 135 36.64 9.29 -21.73
CA ARG A 135 37.61 8.72 -22.65
C ARG A 135 39.03 9.06 -22.19
N GLY A 136 39.96 8.12 -22.36
CA GLY A 136 41.38 8.38 -22.18
C GLY A 136 41.94 9.33 -23.25
N GLY A 137 42.85 10.23 -22.86
CA GLY A 137 43.58 11.08 -23.79
C GLY A 137 44.55 10.26 -24.67
N ASN A 138 44.70 10.65 -25.93
CA ASN A 138 45.65 10.01 -26.84
C ASN A 138 47.10 10.35 -26.45
N GLY A 139 48.00 9.42 -26.74
CA GLY A 139 49.44 9.61 -26.62
C GLY A 139 49.97 10.66 -27.60
N ARG A 140 50.96 11.43 -27.16
CA ARG A 140 51.65 12.40 -28.01
C ARG A 140 52.53 11.66 -29.03
N GLY A 141 52.49 12.05 -30.30
CA GLY A 141 53.43 11.51 -31.29
C GLY A 141 54.87 11.96 -31.04
N GLY A 142 55.83 11.11 -31.36
CA GLY A 142 57.25 11.42 -31.28
C GLY A 142 57.68 12.44 -32.34
N SER A 143 58.67 13.26 -31.99
CA SER A 143 59.22 14.29 -32.88
C SER A 143 60.17 13.72 -33.96
N LEU A 144 60.32 14.47 -35.05
CA LEU A 144 61.34 14.26 -36.08
C LEU A 144 62.64 14.92 -35.61
N THR A 145 63.56 14.14 -35.08
CA THR A 145 64.84 14.58 -34.49
C THR A 145 65.96 13.61 -34.82
N ASP A 146 67.21 14.02 -34.62
CA ASP A 146 68.38 13.14 -34.77
C ASP A 146 68.43 12.01 -33.70
N SER A 147 67.56 12.11 -32.69
CA SER A 147 67.26 11.05 -31.71
C SER A 147 65.74 10.95 -31.62
N PRO A 148 65.10 10.02 -32.33
CA PRO A 148 63.65 9.96 -32.44
C PRO A 148 63.04 9.66 -31.08
N GLU A 149 61.96 10.35 -30.76
CA GLU A 149 61.21 10.12 -29.53
C GLU A 149 60.21 8.98 -29.75
N ASP A 150 60.02 8.15 -28.73
CA ASP A 150 58.93 7.19 -28.73
C ASP A 150 57.58 7.89 -28.68
N GLY A 151 56.58 7.24 -29.25
CA GLY A 151 55.20 7.66 -29.10
C GLY A 151 54.77 7.58 -27.65
N GLY A 152 54.11 8.62 -27.16
CA GLY A 152 53.51 8.62 -25.82
C GLY A 152 52.43 7.56 -25.70
N ARG A 153 52.25 7.01 -24.50
CA ARG A 153 51.18 6.05 -24.22
C ARG A 153 49.81 6.74 -24.21
N GLY A 154 48.80 6.09 -24.77
CA GLY A 154 47.40 6.49 -24.61
C GLY A 154 46.93 6.28 -23.16
N GLN A 155 46.13 7.20 -22.64
CA GLN A 155 45.59 7.10 -21.28
C GLN A 155 44.44 6.09 -21.25
N HIS A 156 44.22 5.48 -20.08
CA HIS A 156 43.10 4.56 -19.88
C HIS A 156 41.76 5.32 -19.93
N GLY A 157 40.71 4.64 -20.39
CA GLY A 157 39.35 5.10 -20.18
C GLY A 157 38.95 4.98 -18.71
N TYR A 158 38.12 5.89 -18.22
CA TYR A 158 37.61 5.82 -16.86
C TYR A 158 36.51 4.76 -16.75
N ASN A 159 36.30 4.21 -15.56
CA ASN A 159 35.19 3.29 -15.33
C ASN A 159 33.85 4.03 -15.36
N GLY A 160 32.80 3.35 -15.79
CA GLY A 160 31.44 3.82 -15.59
C GLY A 160 31.04 3.70 -14.11
N MET A 161 30.16 4.58 -13.65
CA MET A 161 29.64 4.51 -12.28
C MET A 161 28.61 3.38 -12.14
N ASP A 162 28.54 2.77 -10.97
CA ASP A 162 27.48 1.81 -10.66
C ASP A 162 26.10 2.50 -10.61
N GLY A 163 25.05 1.76 -10.98
CA GLY A 163 23.68 2.18 -10.83
C GLY A 163 23.25 2.15 -9.36
N ARG A 164 22.36 3.05 -8.95
CA ARG A 164 21.77 3.03 -7.61
C ARG A 164 20.72 1.94 -7.47
N ASP A 165 20.60 1.38 -6.28
CA ASP A 165 19.53 0.45 -5.94
C ASP A 165 18.15 1.12 -6.01
N GLY A 166 17.13 0.32 -6.27
CA GLY A 166 15.74 0.73 -6.25
C GLY A 166 15.22 0.90 -4.81
N ASN A 167 14.28 1.82 -4.63
CA ASN A 167 13.64 2.04 -3.33
C ASN A 167 12.71 0.88 -2.96
N ASN A 168 12.57 0.58 -1.67
CA ASN A 168 11.62 -0.43 -1.21
C ASN A 168 10.18 0.06 -1.33
N GLY A 169 9.25 -0.85 -1.60
CA GLY A 169 7.82 -0.56 -1.55
C GLY A 169 7.34 -0.35 -0.12
N ALA A 170 6.35 0.51 0.08
CA ALA A 170 5.79 0.74 1.39
C ALA A 170 4.92 -0.46 1.84
N PRO A 171 4.85 -0.78 3.14
CA PRO A 171 3.96 -1.81 3.63
C PRO A 171 2.49 -1.41 3.42
N GLY A 172 1.61 -2.40 3.29
CA GLY A 172 0.17 -2.20 3.36
C GLY A 172 -0.29 -1.91 4.77
N GLU A 173 -1.26 -1.02 4.93
CA GLU A 173 -1.83 -0.70 6.24
C GLU A 173 -2.69 -1.86 6.77
N PRO A 174 -2.79 -2.04 8.10
CA PRO A 174 -3.68 -3.04 8.68
C PRO A 174 -5.15 -2.80 8.34
N GLY A 175 -5.92 -3.88 8.23
CA GLY A 175 -7.37 -3.84 8.22
C GLY A 175 -7.92 -3.46 9.59
N VAL A 176 -9.01 -2.70 9.59
CA VAL A 176 -9.65 -2.21 10.83
C VAL A 176 -10.41 -3.35 11.50
N HIS A 177 -10.32 -3.46 12.83
CA HIS A 177 -11.08 -4.43 13.60
C HIS A 177 -12.59 -4.16 13.52
N ALA A 178 -13.42 -5.20 13.53
CA ALA A 178 -14.86 -5.03 13.63
C ALA A 178 -15.27 -4.54 15.03
N SER A 179 -16.45 -3.95 15.13
CA SER A 179 -17.03 -3.57 16.43
C SER A 179 -17.68 -4.76 17.12
N ASP A 180 -17.74 -4.70 18.44
CA ASP A 180 -18.49 -5.66 19.24
C ASP A 180 -20.00 -5.42 19.13
N ILE A 181 -20.78 -6.50 19.08
CA ILE A 181 -22.24 -6.47 19.08
C ILE A 181 -22.73 -7.32 20.25
N VAL A 182 -23.44 -6.69 21.19
CA VAL A 182 -24.03 -7.35 22.35
C VAL A 182 -25.53 -7.12 22.34
N VAL A 183 -26.30 -8.20 22.34
CA VAL A 183 -27.76 -8.17 22.30
C VAL A 183 -28.29 -8.83 23.56
N LYS A 184 -29.09 -8.09 24.33
CA LYS A 184 -29.75 -8.54 25.57
C LYS A 184 -31.25 -8.37 25.40
N ILE A 185 -31.97 -9.47 25.31
CA ILE A 185 -33.41 -9.50 25.07
C ILE A 185 -34.08 -10.24 26.23
N ASN A 186 -35.14 -9.66 26.79
CA ASN A 186 -35.91 -10.36 27.81
C ASN A 186 -36.76 -11.47 27.17
N ARG A 187 -37.60 -11.13 26.19
CA ARG A 187 -38.51 -12.07 25.52
C ARG A 187 -38.51 -11.91 23.99
N ILE A 188 -38.70 -13.02 23.29
CA ILE A 188 -38.84 -13.05 21.84
C ILE A 188 -40.33 -13.21 21.49
N GLN A 189 -40.85 -12.35 20.62
CA GLN A 189 -42.25 -12.38 20.17
C GLN A 189 -42.33 -12.85 18.71
N GLY A 190 -43.08 -13.94 18.47
CA GLY A 190 -43.25 -14.53 17.15
C GLY A 190 -42.04 -15.33 16.66
N THR A 191 -41.96 -15.55 15.34
CA THR A 191 -40.80 -16.18 14.70
C THR A 191 -39.69 -15.15 14.49
N VAL A 192 -38.59 -15.32 15.21
CA VAL A 192 -37.40 -14.44 15.12
C VAL A 192 -36.21 -15.29 14.71
N GLY A 193 -35.49 -14.81 13.69
CA GLY A 193 -34.16 -15.30 13.33
C GLY A 193 -33.13 -14.20 13.49
N PHE A 194 -31.88 -14.58 13.68
CA PHE A 194 -30.77 -13.66 13.91
C PHE A 194 -29.76 -13.70 12.76
N ARG A 195 -29.44 -12.54 12.20
CA ARG A 195 -28.24 -12.32 11.39
C ARG A 195 -27.39 -11.27 12.07
N ILE A 196 -26.26 -11.67 12.65
CA ILE A 196 -25.33 -10.74 13.29
C ILE A 196 -23.94 -10.89 12.67
N ARG A 197 -23.40 -9.80 12.12
CA ARG A 197 -22.10 -9.79 11.43
C ARG A 197 -21.16 -8.78 12.09
N ALA A 198 -19.97 -9.21 12.47
CA ALA A 198 -18.90 -8.41 13.05
C ALA A 198 -17.57 -8.82 12.42
N VAL A 199 -17.45 -8.64 11.11
CA VAL A 199 -16.29 -9.10 10.32
C VAL A 199 -15.20 -8.03 10.28
N GLY A 200 -13.95 -8.43 10.52
CA GLY A 200 -12.81 -7.53 10.44
C GLY A 200 -12.45 -7.13 9.00
N GLY A 201 -11.79 -5.99 8.83
CA GLY A 201 -11.38 -5.49 7.52
C GLY A 201 -10.20 -6.25 6.92
N GLU A 202 -10.11 -6.33 5.60
CA GLU A 202 -8.96 -6.89 4.90
C GLU A 202 -7.69 -6.03 5.11
N GLY A 203 -6.51 -6.63 5.18
CA GLY A 203 -5.24 -5.89 5.16
C GLY A 203 -4.93 -5.23 3.82
N GLY A 204 -4.23 -4.10 3.85
CA GLY A 204 -3.77 -3.42 2.64
C GLY A 204 -2.72 -4.24 1.88
N THR A 205 -2.73 -4.18 0.55
CA THR A 205 -1.67 -4.79 -0.27
C THR A 205 -0.36 -4.02 -0.07
N GLY A 206 0.77 -4.71 0.05
CA GLY A 206 2.10 -4.07 0.08
C GLY A 206 2.48 -3.44 -1.27
N GLY A 207 3.22 -2.35 -1.24
CA GLY A 207 3.69 -1.64 -2.42
C GLY A 207 4.78 -2.41 -3.17
N LYS A 208 4.77 -2.36 -4.50
CA LYS A 208 5.88 -2.81 -5.35
C LYS A 208 7.19 -2.05 -5.05
N GLY A 209 8.31 -2.77 -5.02
CA GLY A 209 9.65 -2.21 -4.97
C GLY A 209 10.08 -1.54 -6.28
N GLY A 210 10.93 -0.52 -6.17
CA GLY A 210 11.46 0.26 -7.28
C GLY A 210 12.52 -0.51 -8.06
N ARG A 211 12.64 -0.22 -9.36
CA ARG A 211 13.69 -0.80 -10.20
C ARG A 211 15.06 -0.19 -9.87
N GLY A 212 16.10 -1.02 -9.86
CA GLY A 212 17.49 -0.56 -9.78
C GLY A 212 17.95 0.16 -11.05
N GLN A 213 18.83 1.16 -10.90
CA GLN A 213 19.33 1.94 -12.03
C GLN A 213 20.37 1.18 -12.83
N GLN A 214 20.50 1.53 -14.11
CA GLN A 214 21.52 0.96 -14.97
C GLN A 214 22.92 1.50 -14.61
N GLY A 215 23.93 0.63 -14.66
CA GLY A 215 25.33 1.03 -14.55
C GLY A 215 25.83 1.80 -15.77
N GLY A 216 26.78 2.70 -15.55
CA GLY A 216 27.41 3.51 -16.60
C GLY A 216 28.35 2.70 -17.47
N ASN A 217 28.45 3.05 -18.75
CA ASN A 217 29.44 2.42 -19.62
C ASN A 217 30.85 2.89 -19.25
N GLY A 218 31.84 2.02 -19.38
CA GLY A 218 33.24 2.39 -19.29
C GLY A 218 33.66 3.29 -20.46
N GLY A 219 34.60 4.19 -20.19
CA GLY A 219 35.20 5.07 -21.18
C GLY A 219 36.13 4.32 -22.11
N VAL A 220 36.22 4.76 -23.36
CA VAL A 220 37.17 4.19 -24.33
C VAL A 220 38.60 4.61 -23.97
N GLY A 221 39.56 3.71 -24.14
CA GLY A 221 40.99 4.03 -23.98
C GLY A 221 41.50 5.00 -25.05
N GLY A 222 42.51 5.80 -24.71
CA GLY A 222 43.19 6.68 -25.66
C GLY A 222 44.13 5.88 -26.57
N ASP A 223 44.24 6.30 -27.82
CA ASP A 223 45.19 5.68 -28.76
C ASP A 223 46.63 6.05 -28.38
N GLY A 224 47.58 5.15 -28.62
CA GLY A 224 49.00 5.41 -28.46
C GLY A 224 49.53 6.35 -29.54
N GLY A 225 50.52 7.16 -29.18
CA GLY A 225 51.19 8.09 -30.09
C GLY A 225 52.05 7.34 -31.11
N ARG A 226 52.17 7.88 -32.32
CA ARG A 226 53.12 7.35 -33.32
C ARG A 226 54.57 7.62 -32.87
N GLY A 227 55.47 6.67 -33.10
CA GLY A 227 56.91 6.85 -32.87
C GLY A 227 57.55 7.86 -33.82
N GLY A 228 58.58 8.55 -33.35
CA GLY A 228 59.30 9.58 -34.12
C GLY A 228 60.05 8.98 -35.31
N ASN A 229 59.92 9.63 -36.48
CA ASN A 229 60.67 9.23 -37.67
C ASN A 229 62.12 9.71 -37.57
N GLN A 230 63.06 8.91 -38.10
CA GLN A 230 64.46 9.31 -38.19
C GLN A 230 64.83 9.90 -39.54
N LYS A 231 65.63 10.97 -39.49
CA LYS A 231 66.23 11.59 -40.67
C LYS A 231 67.51 10.89 -41.15
N TYR A 232 68.33 10.37 -40.23
CA TYR A 232 69.60 9.69 -40.54
C TYR A 232 69.79 8.44 -39.66
N ALA A 233 69.57 7.24 -40.22
CA ALA A 233 69.66 5.97 -39.49
C ALA A 233 71.08 5.36 -39.57
N ILE A 234 72.08 6.11 -39.11
CA ILE A 234 73.47 5.62 -39.19
C ILE A 234 73.75 4.65 -38.03
N TRP A 235 73.09 4.79 -36.87
CA TRP A 235 73.32 3.92 -35.69
C TRP A 235 72.13 3.73 -34.72
N ASN A 236 70.98 4.38 -34.93
CA ASN A 236 69.86 4.39 -33.98
C ASN A 236 68.56 3.88 -34.62
N ARG A 237 67.70 3.21 -33.84
CA ARG A 237 66.37 2.75 -34.25
C ARG A 237 65.38 3.93 -34.31
N SER A 238 64.41 3.88 -35.22
CA SER A 238 63.26 4.81 -35.19
C SER A 238 62.48 4.66 -33.88
N GLY A 239 61.76 5.71 -33.47
CA GLY A 239 61.01 5.69 -32.21
C GLY A 239 59.93 4.61 -32.25
N ASP A 240 59.72 3.94 -31.12
CA ASP A 240 58.66 2.96 -30.97
C ASP A 240 57.30 3.66 -30.93
N GLY A 241 56.26 2.98 -31.40
CA GLY A 241 54.88 3.44 -31.21
C GLY A 241 54.48 3.31 -29.74
N GLY A 242 53.74 4.30 -29.22
CA GLY A 242 53.22 4.25 -27.87
C GLY A 242 52.10 3.21 -27.74
N ASP A 243 52.00 2.55 -26.59
CA ASP A 243 50.88 1.64 -26.31
C ASP A 243 49.55 2.40 -26.24
N GLY A 244 48.48 1.76 -26.68
CA GLY A 244 47.11 2.24 -26.43
C GLY A 244 46.74 2.09 -24.95
N GLY A 245 45.87 2.97 -24.46
CA GLY A 245 45.29 2.86 -23.13
C GLY A 245 44.19 1.80 -23.11
N ASP A 246 44.06 1.06 -22.02
CA ASP A 246 42.92 0.15 -21.83
C ASP A 246 41.60 0.92 -21.71
N GLY A 247 40.50 0.31 -22.14
CA GLY A 247 39.17 0.85 -21.89
C GLY A 247 38.77 0.66 -20.42
N GLY A 248 37.96 1.58 -19.91
CA GLY A 248 37.43 1.51 -18.56
C GLY A 248 36.37 0.42 -18.43
N HIS A 249 36.18 -0.09 -17.22
CA HIS A 249 35.13 -1.07 -16.91
C HIS A 249 33.74 -0.40 -16.91
N GLY A 250 32.71 -1.15 -17.31
CA GLY A 250 31.34 -0.72 -17.07
C GLY A 250 30.98 -0.82 -15.59
N GLY A 251 30.16 0.10 -15.10
CA GLY A 251 29.60 0.04 -13.75
C GLY A 251 28.52 -1.03 -13.65
N ASN A 252 28.35 -1.61 -12.47
CA ASN A 252 27.29 -2.59 -12.19
C ASN A 252 25.91 -1.92 -12.22
N GLY A 253 24.86 -2.68 -12.53
CA GLY A 253 23.49 -2.23 -12.32
C GLY A 253 23.14 -2.26 -10.83
N GLY A 254 22.32 -1.31 -10.39
CA GLY A 254 21.78 -1.30 -9.03
C GLY A 254 20.77 -2.43 -8.83
N ASN A 255 20.60 -2.91 -7.61
CA ASN A 255 19.61 -3.93 -7.28
C ASN A 255 18.19 -3.35 -7.31
N GLY A 256 17.18 -4.18 -7.52
CA GLY A 256 15.79 -3.78 -7.31
C GLY A 256 15.47 -3.65 -5.82
N GLY A 257 14.59 -2.72 -5.47
CA GLY A 257 14.09 -2.56 -4.11
C GLY A 257 13.16 -3.70 -3.71
N ALA A 258 13.09 -4.01 -2.42
CA ALA A 258 12.17 -5.01 -1.91
C ALA A 258 10.71 -4.57 -2.10
N GLY A 259 9.79 -5.53 -2.28
CA GLY A 259 8.37 -5.27 -2.15
C GLY A 259 7.97 -5.03 -0.70
N GLY A 260 6.99 -4.17 -0.48
CA GLY A 260 6.41 -3.92 0.84
C GLY A 260 5.60 -5.12 1.32
N ASP A 261 5.57 -5.31 2.63
CA ASP A 261 4.77 -6.37 3.25
C ASP A 261 3.27 -6.06 3.12
N GLY A 262 2.44 -7.10 3.04
CA GLY A 262 1.00 -6.95 3.14
C GLY A 262 0.56 -6.61 4.56
N GLY A 263 -0.44 -5.74 4.68
CA GLY A 263 -1.03 -5.35 5.95
C GLY A 263 -1.74 -6.53 6.63
N ARG A 264 -1.77 -6.55 7.96
CA ARG A 264 -2.52 -7.57 8.70
C ARG A 264 -4.02 -7.35 8.53
N GLY A 265 -4.82 -8.42 8.43
CA GLY A 265 -6.27 -8.33 8.50
C GLY A 265 -6.76 -7.93 9.89
N GLY A 266 -7.88 -7.20 9.94
CA GLY A 266 -8.53 -6.80 11.19
C GLY A 266 -9.19 -7.99 11.87
N ASN A 267 -9.17 -8.06 13.20
CA ASN A 267 -9.92 -9.05 13.95
C ASN A 267 -11.43 -8.86 13.79
N GLY A 268 -12.18 -9.96 13.85
CA GLY A 268 -13.63 -9.91 13.99
C GLY A 268 -14.03 -9.43 15.39
N GLY A 269 -15.22 -8.86 15.49
CA GLY A 269 -15.78 -8.35 16.74
C GLY A 269 -16.43 -9.45 17.57
N LYS A 270 -16.59 -9.22 18.86
CA LYS A 270 -17.38 -10.09 19.73
C LYS A 270 -18.85 -10.01 19.34
N ILE A 271 -19.51 -11.16 19.25
CA ILE A 271 -20.96 -11.25 19.18
C ILE A 271 -21.47 -11.96 20.43
N ALA A 272 -22.32 -11.31 21.21
CA ALA A 272 -22.96 -11.91 22.37
C ALA A 272 -24.48 -11.74 22.33
N LEU A 273 -25.22 -12.84 22.41
CA LEU A 273 -26.68 -12.86 22.46
C LEU A 273 -27.14 -13.49 23.77
N TYR A 274 -27.89 -12.72 24.54
CA TYR A 274 -28.51 -13.12 25.81
C TYR A 274 -30.02 -13.03 25.67
N VAL A 275 -30.71 -14.15 25.90
CA VAL A 275 -32.18 -14.22 25.85
C VAL A 275 -32.67 -14.83 27.18
N ALA A 276 -33.53 -14.11 27.90
CA ALA A 276 -33.97 -14.52 29.24
C ALA A 276 -35.13 -15.53 29.20
N GLU A 277 -36.19 -15.20 28.45
CA GLU A 277 -37.37 -16.02 28.27
C GLU A 277 -37.40 -16.60 26.85
N VAL A 278 -37.03 -17.87 26.77
CA VAL A 278 -37.17 -18.68 25.56
C VAL A 278 -38.48 -19.44 25.69
N PHE A 279 -39.55 -18.98 25.03
CA PHE A 279 -40.76 -19.80 24.91
C PHE A 279 -40.41 -21.06 24.09
N ASN A 280 -40.94 -22.21 24.53
CA ASN A 280 -40.51 -23.61 24.28
C ASN A 280 -40.32 -24.12 22.83
N THR A 281 -40.21 -23.27 21.81
CA THR A 281 -39.93 -23.66 20.43
C THR A 281 -39.14 -22.58 19.68
N LEU A 282 -38.02 -22.11 20.25
CA LEU A 282 -37.01 -21.45 19.43
C LEU A 282 -36.29 -22.52 18.59
N GLU A 283 -36.96 -22.96 17.53
CA GLU A 283 -36.26 -23.42 16.35
C GLU A 283 -35.56 -22.19 15.76
N LEU A 284 -34.31 -21.95 16.20
CA LEU A 284 -33.39 -20.98 15.60
C LEU A 284 -33.04 -21.46 14.17
N THR A 285 -34.04 -21.51 13.29
CA THR A 285 -33.87 -21.90 11.90
C THR A 285 -33.40 -20.70 11.11
N GLY A 286 -32.18 -20.77 10.56
CA GLY A 286 -31.63 -19.74 9.67
C GLY A 286 -30.77 -18.67 10.35
N ASP A 287 -30.31 -18.91 11.57
CA ASP A 287 -29.40 -18.02 12.27
C ASP A 287 -28.01 -17.95 11.62
N GLU A 288 -27.50 -16.75 11.43
CA GLU A 288 -26.20 -16.47 10.83
C GLU A 288 -25.40 -15.55 11.75
N PHE A 289 -24.29 -16.06 12.28
CA PHE A 289 -23.35 -15.28 13.08
C PHE A 289 -21.98 -15.32 12.40
N ASP A 290 -21.54 -14.19 11.84
CA ASP A 290 -20.24 -14.08 11.17
C ASP A 290 -19.36 -13.08 11.91
N ASN A 291 -18.40 -13.58 12.67
CA ASN A 291 -17.43 -12.79 13.41
C ASN A 291 -15.99 -13.11 12.98
N ARG A 292 -15.78 -13.50 11.72
CA ARG A 292 -14.45 -13.82 11.22
C ARG A 292 -13.56 -12.57 11.20
N GLY A 293 -12.25 -12.80 11.33
CA GLY A 293 -11.27 -11.78 10.99
C GLY A 293 -11.24 -11.53 9.48
N GLY A 294 -10.74 -10.37 9.10
CA GLY A 294 -10.46 -10.05 7.70
C GLY A 294 -9.20 -10.77 7.23
N PRO A 295 -9.09 -11.08 5.93
CA PRO A 295 -7.89 -11.67 5.39
C PRO A 295 -6.70 -10.69 5.43
N GLY A 296 -5.49 -11.23 5.52
CA GLY A 296 -4.27 -10.47 5.36
C GLY A 296 -4.11 -9.91 3.95
N GLY A 297 -3.42 -8.77 3.84
CA GLY A 297 -3.11 -8.13 2.58
C GLY A 297 -2.05 -8.91 1.79
N GLN A 298 -2.16 -8.85 0.47
CA GLN A 298 -1.16 -9.44 -0.43
C GLN A 298 0.20 -8.72 -0.30
N PRO A 299 1.33 -9.43 -0.43
CA PRO A 299 2.64 -8.80 -0.47
C PRO A 299 2.85 -7.98 -1.76
N GLY A 300 3.66 -6.94 -1.64
CA GLY A 300 4.20 -6.22 -2.79
C GLY A 300 5.28 -7.04 -3.51
N MET A 301 5.34 -6.91 -4.84
CA MET A 301 6.42 -7.53 -5.62
C MET A 301 7.73 -6.75 -5.45
N GLY A 302 8.86 -7.45 -5.48
CA GLY A 302 10.17 -6.80 -5.58
C GLY A 302 10.35 -6.04 -6.90
N GLY A 303 11.26 -5.08 -6.89
CA GLY A 303 11.69 -4.35 -8.07
C GLY A 303 12.69 -5.17 -8.90
N GLU A 304 12.78 -4.86 -10.18
CA GLU A 304 13.79 -5.47 -11.05
C GLU A 304 15.18 -4.87 -10.78
N GLY A 305 16.24 -5.65 -10.99
CA GLY A 305 17.60 -5.12 -11.02
C GLY A 305 17.85 -4.25 -12.25
N GLY A 306 18.81 -3.34 -12.12
CA GLY A 306 19.37 -2.55 -13.20
C GLY A 306 20.32 -3.38 -14.06
N VAL A 307 20.47 -3.01 -15.32
CA VAL A 307 21.44 -3.66 -16.21
C VAL A 307 22.84 -3.11 -15.91
N GLY A 308 23.89 -3.91 -16.05
CA GLY A 308 25.27 -3.42 -15.99
C GLY A 308 25.64 -2.58 -17.21
N GLY A 309 26.57 -1.65 -17.05
CA GLY A 309 27.15 -0.87 -18.13
C GLY A 309 28.14 -1.70 -18.95
N LYS A 310 28.33 -1.37 -20.22
CA LYS A 310 29.32 -2.04 -21.07
C LYS A 310 30.72 -1.53 -20.74
N GLY A 311 31.73 -2.38 -20.81
CA GLY A 311 33.12 -1.97 -20.76
C GLY A 311 33.53 -1.18 -22.00
N GLY A 312 34.39 -0.19 -21.81
CA GLY A 312 34.95 0.62 -22.89
C GLY A 312 35.95 -0.17 -23.73
N GLU A 313 36.02 0.12 -25.02
CA GLU A 313 37.03 -0.47 -25.89
C GLU A 313 38.43 0.07 -25.55
N GLY A 314 39.47 -0.74 -25.75
CA GLY A 314 40.86 -0.30 -25.63
C GLY A 314 41.27 0.61 -26.79
N GLY A 315 42.18 1.53 -26.51
CA GLY A 315 42.80 2.39 -27.51
C GLY A 315 43.77 1.60 -28.38
N LYS A 316 43.97 2.02 -29.62
CA LYS A 316 44.89 1.37 -30.53
C LYS A 316 46.33 1.71 -30.16
N GLY A 317 47.27 0.77 -30.31
CA GLY A 317 48.70 1.10 -30.23
C GLY A 317 49.13 1.98 -31.39
N GLY A 318 50.08 2.87 -31.13
CA GLY A 318 50.68 3.74 -32.13
C GLY A 318 51.58 2.97 -33.08
N SER A 319 51.66 3.41 -34.33
CA SER A 319 52.63 2.85 -35.27
C SER A 319 54.05 3.29 -34.92
N SER A 320 55.05 2.48 -35.26
CA SER A 320 56.44 2.88 -35.15
C SER A 320 56.81 4.03 -36.11
N GLY A 321 57.95 4.66 -35.82
CA GLY A 321 58.59 5.62 -36.71
C GLY A 321 59.27 4.92 -37.88
N THR A 322 59.43 5.65 -38.99
CA THR A 322 60.14 5.20 -40.21
C THR A 322 61.49 5.91 -40.33
N ALA A 323 62.52 5.20 -40.81
CA ALA A 323 63.82 5.77 -41.14
C ALA A 323 63.90 6.16 -42.63
N LEU A 324 64.36 7.38 -42.95
CA LEU A 324 64.34 7.91 -44.32
C LEU A 324 65.55 7.51 -45.20
N VAL A 325 66.69 7.12 -44.59
CA VAL A 325 67.94 6.80 -45.29
C VAL A 325 68.64 5.64 -44.59
N THR A 326 68.70 4.49 -45.26
CA THR A 326 69.42 3.29 -44.80
C THR A 326 70.66 3.08 -45.66
N SER A 327 71.80 3.66 -45.28
CA SER A 327 73.08 3.33 -45.92
C SER A 327 73.94 2.34 -45.11
N SER A 328 73.54 1.99 -43.88
CA SER A 328 74.36 1.09 -43.02
C SER A 328 73.55 0.28 -41.98
N CYS A 329 72.27 0.04 -42.21
CA CYS A 329 71.53 -0.92 -41.39
C CYS A 329 71.87 -2.36 -41.84
N ASP A 330 73.08 -2.83 -41.53
CA ASP A 330 73.54 -4.18 -41.89
C ASP A 330 72.77 -5.29 -41.15
N VAL A 331 71.93 -4.93 -40.17
CA VAL A 331 71.03 -5.84 -39.45
C VAL A 331 69.62 -5.22 -39.35
N PRO A 332 68.65 -5.66 -40.17
CA PRO A 332 67.24 -5.27 -40.03
C PRO A 332 66.63 -5.73 -38.69
N PRO A 333 65.63 -5.02 -38.13
CA PRO A 333 64.99 -3.79 -38.63
C PRO A 333 65.38 -2.50 -37.85
N CYS A 334 65.68 -1.42 -38.58
CA CYS A 334 65.90 -0.06 -38.05
C CYS A 334 64.60 0.73 -37.77
N GLU A 335 63.45 0.08 -37.94
CA GLU A 335 62.12 0.58 -37.57
C GLU A 335 61.84 0.23 -36.12
N GLY A 336 61.23 1.16 -35.38
CA GLY A 336 60.73 0.88 -34.03
C GLY A 336 59.64 -0.19 -34.05
N ASP A 337 59.25 -0.67 -32.87
CA ASP A 337 58.12 -1.58 -32.72
C ASP A 337 56.80 -0.79 -32.68
N ASN A 338 55.72 -1.39 -33.18
CA ASN A 338 54.39 -0.84 -32.99
C ASN A 338 53.98 -0.99 -31.52
N GLY A 339 53.30 0.02 -31.00
CA GLY A 339 52.66 -0.06 -29.69
C GLY A 339 51.58 -1.12 -29.66
N ARG A 340 51.32 -1.68 -28.49
CA ARG A 340 50.26 -2.66 -28.26
C ARG A 340 48.90 -1.98 -28.17
N HIS A 341 47.86 -2.66 -28.65
CA HIS A 341 46.49 -2.22 -28.40
C HIS A 341 46.15 -2.40 -26.91
N GLY A 342 45.41 -1.43 -26.37
CA GLY A 342 44.81 -1.53 -25.04
C GLY A 342 43.74 -2.62 -25.02
N LYS A 343 43.49 -3.17 -23.85
CA LYS A 343 42.45 -4.17 -23.62
C LYS A 343 41.09 -3.50 -23.48
N LYS A 344 40.05 -4.20 -23.91
CA LYS A 344 38.66 -3.83 -23.62
C LYS A 344 38.39 -3.98 -22.11
N GLY A 345 37.69 -3.01 -21.53
CA GLY A 345 37.17 -3.10 -20.17
C GLY A 345 36.11 -4.19 -20.03
N LEU A 346 36.00 -4.76 -18.84
CA LEU A 346 34.92 -5.69 -18.49
C LEU A 346 33.57 -4.98 -18.44
N ASP A 347 32.52 -5.67 -18.88
CA ASP A 347 31.13 -5.26 -18.66
C ASP A 347 30.78 -5.35 -17.17
N GLY A 348 29.98 -4.41 -16.70
CA GLY A 348 29.40 -4.42 -15.37
C GLY A 348 28.36 -5.53 -15.22
N LYS A 349 28.17 -6.01 -14.00
CA LYS A 349 27.18 -7.05 -13.71
C LYS A 349 25.78 -6.46 -13.62
N PRO A 350 24.73 -7.17 -14.06
CA PRO A 350 23.35 -6.80 -13.73
C PRO A 350 23.13 -6.82 -12.21
N GLY A 351 22.27 -5.91 -11.73
CA GLY A 351 21.77 -5.94 -10.36
C GLY A 351 20.78 -7.07 -10.15
N LEU A 352 20.62 -7.48 -8.90
CA LEU A 352 19.67 -8.51 -8.51
C LEU A 352 18.25 -7.94 -8.45
N ALA A 353 17.24 -8.78 -8.71
CA ALA A 353 15.86 -8.42 -8.41
C ALA A 353 15.67 -8.32 -6.89
N GLY A 354 14.86 -7.37 -6.46
CA GLY A 354 14.45 -7.23 -5.07
C GLY A 354 13.56 -8.40 -4.65
N PRO A 355 13.59 -8.78 -3.36
CA PRO A 355 12.69 -9.82 -2.86
C PRO A 355 11.23 -9.33 -2.83
N GLN A 356 10.31 -10.28 -2.92
CA GLN A 356 8.89 -10.04 -2.65
C GLN A 356 8.68 -9.76 -1.15
N GLY A 357 7.72 -8.91 -0.83
CA GLY A 357 7.27 -8.70 0.56
C GLY A 357 6.61 -9.94 1.15
N ARG A 358 6.29 -9.87 2.43
CA ARG A 358 5.60 -10.94 3.16
C ARG A 358 4.09 -10.80 3.07
N LEU A 359 3.38 -11.93 3.02
CA LEU A 359 1.93 -11.96 3.11
C LEU A 359 1.49 -11.45 4.49
N GLY A 360 0.46 -10.60 4.51
CA GLY A 360 -0.17 -10.17 5.75
C GLY A 360 -0.82 -11.34 6.48
N GLN A 361 -0.81 -11.33 7.80
CA GLN A 361 -1.53 -12.33 8.58
C GLN A 361 -3.03 -12.04 8.57
N ASP A 362 -3.85 -13.07 8.60
CA ASP A 362 -5.28 -12.93 8.79
C ASP A 362 -5.61 -12.38 10.19
N GLY A 363 -6.74 -11.68 10.29
CA GLY A 363 -7.32 -11.29 11.57
C GLY A 363 -7.84 -12.51 12.32
N LEU A 364 -7.84 -12.43 13.65
CA LEU A 364 -8.45 -13.46 14.48
C LEU A 364 -9.97 -13.37 14.37
N ALA A 365 -10.65 -14.52 14.42
CA ALA A 365 -12.09 -14.54 14.64
C ALA A 365 -12.42 -13.97 16.03
N GLY A 366 -13.54 -13.28 16.13
CA GLY A 366 -14.07 -12.77 17.38
C GLY A 366 -14.65 -13.87 18.27
N VAL A 367 -15.14 -13.49 19.44
CA VAL A 367 -15.79 -14.41 20.37
C VAL A 367 -17.29 -14.44 20.12
N LYS A 368 -17.87 -15.63 20.01
CA LYS A 368 -19.33 -15.83 19.91
C LYS A 368 -19.84 -16.39 21.24
N ILE A 369 -20.79 -15.69 21.88
CA ILE A 369 -21.46 -16.12 23.11
C ILE A 369 -22.95 -16.19 22.84
N LEU A 370 -23.53 -17.39 22.95
CA LEU A 370 -24.98 -17.61 22.89
C LEU A 370 -25.42 -18.18 24.23
N ASP A 371 -26.17 -17.39 25.00
CA ASP A 371 -26.73 -17.85 26.27
C ASP A 371 -28.26 -17.74 26.26
N PRO A 372 -28.97 -18.84 25.96
CA PRO A 372 -30.43 -18.89 25.96
C PRO A 372 -31.04 -19.09 27.37
N LYS A 373 -30.22 -19.17 28.43
CA LYS A 373 -30.69 -19.34 29.82
C LYS A 373 -30.07 -18.32 30.75
N PHE A 374 -29.72 -17.16 30.21
CA PHE A 374 -29.20 -16.08 31.02
C PHE A 374 -30.32 -15.58 31.93
N LYS A 375 -30.32 -16.02 33.19
CA LYS A 375 -31.14 -15.38 34.22
C LYS A 375 -30.66 -13.94 34.29
N PHE A 376 -31.53 -12.97 33.99
CA PHE A 376 -31.29 -11.57 34.31
C PHE A 376 -31.06 -11.47 35.83
N VAL A 377 -29.81 -11.56 36.31
CA VAL A 377 -29.48 -11.55 37.76
C VAL A 377 -29.76 -10.18 38.39
N LYS A 378 -30.02 -9.16 37.57
CA LYS A 378 -30.92 -8.08 37.91
C LYS A 378 -31.89 -8.04 36.76
N SER A 379 -33.16 -8.41 36.96
CA SER A 379 -34.22 -7.75 36.21
C SER A 379 -33.83 -6.28 36.21
N VAL A 380 -33.73 -5.68 35.04
CA VAL A 380 -33.95 -4.23 34.94
C VAL A 380 -35.23 -4.04 35.76
N PRO A 381 -35.18 -3.44 36.97
CA PRO A 381 -36.36 -3.39 37.80
C PRO A 381 -37.55 -2.94 36.95
N ASP A 382 -38.77 -3.44 37.19
CA ASP A 382 -39.93 -2.94 36.43
C ASP A 382 -39.99 -1.40 36.48
N ASP A 383 -39.49 -0.84 37.60
CA ASP A 383 -39.31 0.58 37.82
C ASP A 383 -38.07 1.25 37.19
N TYR A 384 -37.14 0.53 36.55
CA TYR A 384 -35.96 1.13 35.91
C TYR A 384 -36.36 1.97 34.71
N PHE A 385 -37.30 1.46 33.91
CA PHE A 385 -37.88 2.26 32.84
C PHE A 385 -38.68 3.43 33.42
N ASP A 386 -39.35 3.24 34.56
CA ASP A 386 -40.13 4.28 35.23
C ASP A 386 -39.26 5.33 35.96
N LYS A 387 -38.01 5.01 36.33
CA LYS A 387 -37.03 5.86 37.04
C LYS A 387 -36.05 6.60 36.12
N LEU A 388 -36.05 6.32 34.81
CA LEU A 388 -35.29 7.08 33.81
C LEU A 388 -35.59 8.60 33.75
N PRO A 389 -36.77 9.15 34.13
CA PRO A 389 -37.05 10.59 34.03
C PRO A 389 -36.19 11.47 34.96
N GLU A 390 -35.57 10.90 36.00
CA GLU A 390 -34.82 11.68 36.98
C GLU A 390 -33.34 11.93 36.59
N LEU A 391 -32.85 11.30 35.51
CA LEU A 391 -31.41 11.34 35.15
C LEU A 391 -31.04 12.18 33.92
N GLY A 392 -31.98 12.86 33.26
CA GLY A 392 -31.60 13.73 32.13
C GLY A 392 -32.78 14.40 31.45
N THR A 393 -33.15 15.58 31.93
CA THR A 393 -33.97 16.52 31.17
C THR A 393 -33.26 16.91 29.87
N GLU A 394 -33.88 16.57 28.74
CA GLU A 394 -33.83 17.22 27.43
C GLU A 394 -32.61 18.14 27.18
N LYS A 395 -31.46 17.57 26.79
CA LYS A 395 -30.44 18.36 26.11
C LYS A 395 -29.95 17.66 24.84
N ASN A 396 -30.49 18.16 23.72
CA ASN A 396 -29.86 18.24 22.40
C ASN A 396 -29.52 16.92 21.67
N LEU A 397 -30.54 16.15 21.29
CA LEU A 397 -30.41 15.24 20.14
C LEU A 397 -30.39 16.06 18.83
N LYS A 398 -29.21 16.41 18.31
CA LYS A 398 -29.08 17.04 16.98
C LYS A 398 -28.95 15.97 15.89
N ILE A 399 -30.08 15.58 15.29
CA ILE A 399 -30.10 14.70 14.11
C ILE A 399 -29.64 15.51 12.88
N LEU A 400 -28.37 15.38 12.51
CA LEU A 400 -27.82 15.93 11.28
C LEU A 400 -28.13 15.01 10.10
N ARG A 401 -28.96 15.50 9.17
CA ARG A 401 -29.34 14.78 7.94
C ARG A 401 -28.27 15.01 6.87
N MET A 402 -27.66 13.95 6.38
CA MET A 402 -26.85 13.99 5.17
C MET A 402 -27.36 12.96 4.20
N LYS A 403 -27.85 13.42 3.04
CA LYS A 403 -28.16 12.56 1.91
C LYS A 403 -26.82 12.19 1.26
N LEU A 404 -26.41 10.94 1.36
CA LEU A 404 -25.26 10.45 0.60
C LEU A 404 -25.74 10.10 -0.82
N PRO A 405 -24.98 10.46 -1.87
CA PRO A 405 -25.32 10.18 -3.26
C PRO A 405 -25.36 8.69 -3.61
#